data_AF-A0A7C2E4Y9-F1
#
_entry.id   AF-A0A7C2E4Y9-F1
#
_cell.length_a   1.000
_cell.length_b   1.000
_cell.length_c   1.000
_cell.angle_alpha   90.00
_cell.angle_beta   90.00
_cell.angle_gamma   90.00
#
_symmetry.space_group_name_H-M   'P 1'
#
loop_
_entity.id
_entity.type
_entity.pdbx_description
1 polymer ?
#
loop_
_entity_poly.entity_id
_entity_poly.type
_entity_poly.pdbx_seq_one_letter_code
_entity_poly.pdbx_strand_id
1 'polypeptide(L)'
;MGAFPQILLALAVLAALGPSLTNAMIAVGVSAVPVYARTARGSTLSVRANDYVEAARAIGASDARIIIRYIFPNVLAPLVVLATAGVGISILIAAGLSYLGLGAQPPTPEWGAMLSEARTYLRSAWWMATFPGIAIMLVVLASNLLGDWLRDVMDPRVVI
;
A
#
# COMPACT_ATOMS: atom_id res chain seq x y z
N MET A 1 -2.40 15.42 6.74
CA MET A 1 -2.37 14.10 7.40
C MET A 1 -3.79 13.58 7.52
N GLY A 2 -4.05 12.28 7.30
CA GLY A 2 -5.36 11.70 7.60
C GLY A 2 -5.58 11.71 9.11
N ALA A 3 -6.81 11.98 9.58
CA ALA A 3 -7.13 12.06 11.01
C ALA A 3 -7.06 10.70 11.74
N PHE A 4 -6.94 9.59 11.01
CA PHE A 4 -6.87 8.24 11.56
C PHE A 4 -5.56 7.54 11.15
N PRO A 5 -4.74 7.08 12.11
CA PRO A 5 -3.60 6.21 11.84
C PRO A 5 -4.03 4.94 11.10
N GLN A 6 -3.34 4.59 10.02
CA GLN A 6 -3.69 3.45 9.16
C GLN A 6 -3.75 2.12 9.93
N ILE A 7 -2.82 1.90 10.85
CA ILE A 7 -2.78 0.69 11.68
C ILE A 7 -4.01 0.57 12.60
N LEU A 8 -4.52 1.69 13.13
CA LEU A 8 -5.73 1.69 13.96
C LEU A 8 -6.97 1.36 13.14
N LEU A 9 -7.05 1.88 11.91
CA LEU A 9 -8.14 1.55 11.00
C LEU A 9 -8.09 0.07 10.60
N ALA A 10 -6.90 -0.46 10.30
CA ALA A 10 -6.72 -1.88 10.01
C ALA A 10 -7.10 -2.77 11.21
N LEU A 11 -6.68 -2.40 12.43
CA LEU A 11 -7.09 -3.09 13.66
C LEU A 11 -8.61 -3.09 13.85
N ALA A 12 -9.27 -1.96 13.62
CA ALA A 12 -10.72 -1.85 13.75
C ALA A 12 -11.47 -2.75 12.74
N VAL A 13 -11.04 -2.77 11.48
CA VAL A 13 -11.61 -3.65 10.46
C VAL A 13 -11.38 -5.12 10.82
N LEU A 14 -10.18 -5.47 11.27
CA LEU A 14 -9.83 -6.83 11.65
C LEU A 14 -10.58 -7.31 12.89
N ALA A 15 -10.78 -6.44 13.88
CA ALA A 15 -11.60 -6.73 15.06
C ALA A 15 -13.05 -7.09 14.70
N ALA A 16 -13.59 -6.52 13.60
CA ALA A 16 -14.92 -6.87 13.10
C ALA A 16 -14.94 -8.18 12.29
N LEU A 17 -13.87 -8.47 11.53
CA LEU A 17 -13.81 -9.66 10.65
C LEU A 17 -13.28 -10.93 11.34
N GLY A 18 -12.56 -10.78 12.46
CA GLY A 18 -11.90 -11.87 13.17
C GLY A 18 -10.51 -12.23 12.60
N PRO A 19 -9.72 -13.01 13.36
CA PRO A 19 -8.33 -13.30 13.03
C PRO A 19 -8.20 -14.27 11.84
N SER A 20 -7.51 -13.83 10.79
CA SER A 20 -7.20 -14.62 9.60
C SER A 20 -6.19 -13.87 8.74
N LEU A 21 -5.33 -14.58 8.00
CA LEU A 21 -4.43 -13.95 7.03
C LEU A 21 -5.21 -13.16 5.98
N THR A 22 -6.30 -13.72 5.47
CA THR A 22 -7.16 -13.05 4.46
C THR A 22 -7.79 -11.80 5.03
N ASN A 23 -8.31 -11.87 6.26
CA ASN A 23 -8.94 -10.71 6.90
C ASN A 23 -7.91 -9.61 7.20
N ALA A 24 -6.68 -9.98 7.59
CA ALA A 24 -5.59 -9.03 7.77
C ALA A 24 -5.22 -8.34 6.45
N MET A 25 -5.15 -9.07 5.34
CA MET A 25 -4.91 -8.48 4.01
C MET A 25 -6.04 -7.52 3.60
N ILE A 26 -7.31 -7.89 3.83
CA ILE A 26 -8.46 -7.02 3.57
C ILE A 26 -8.38 -5.76 4.44
N ALA A 27 -8.11 -5.90 5.74
CA ALA A 27 -7.99 -4.80 6.67
C ALA A 27 -6.89 -3.80 6.26
N VAL A 28 -5.72 -4.31 5.86
CA VAL A 28 -4.62 -3.50 5.33
C VAL A 28 -5.04 -2.77 4.06
N GLY A 29 -5.66 -3.46 3.09
CA GLY A 29 -6.12 -2.87 1.84
C GLY A 29 -7.16 -1.77 2.03
N VAL A 30 -8.20 -2.05 2.81
CA VAL A 30 -9.28 -1.08 3.14
C VAL A 30 -8.70 0.13 3.88
N SER A 31 -7.77 -0.09 4.82
CA SER A 31 -7.14 1.01 5.56
C SER A 31 -6.35 1.97 4.68
N ALA A 32 -5.89 1.52 3.51
CA ALA A 32 -5.14 2.33 2.57
C ALA A 32 -6.04 3.18 1.64
N VAL A 33 -7.31 2.78 1.42
CA VAL A 33 -8.26 3.44 0.51
C VAL A 33 -8.29 4.97 0.63
N PRO A 34 -8.31 5.59 1.83
CA PRO A 34 -8.36 7.05 1.94
C PRO A 34 -7.15 7.76 1.32
N VAL A 35 -5.97 7.14 1.35
CA VAL A 35 -4.75 7.68 0.75
C VAL A 35 -4.85 7.63 -0.77
N TYR A 36 -5.19 6.46 -1.33
CA TYR A 36 -5.38 6.29 -2.77
C TYR A 36 -6.49 7.19 -3.33
N ALA A 37 -7.64 7.26 -2.64
CA ALA A 37 -8.77 8.10 -3.05
C ALA A 37 -8.38 9.59 -3.08
N ARG A 38 -7.62 10.05 -2.09
CA ARG A 38 -7.12 11.43 -2.05
C ARG A 38 -6.14 11.72 -3.18
N THR A 39 -5.19 10.82 -3.42
CA THR A 39 -4.22 10.96 -4.52
C THR A 39 -4.92 10.93 -5.88
N ALA A 40 -5.82 9.97 -6.11
CA ALA A 40 -6.61 9.89 -7.33
C ALA A 40 -7.41 11.18 -7.58
N ARG A 41 -8.05 11.72 -6.54
CA ARG A 41 -8.79 12.98 -6.62
C ARG A 41 -7.87 14.16 -6.95
N GLY A 42 -6.74 14.28 -6.26
CA GLY A 42 -5.76 15.34 -6.51
C GLY A 42 -5.24 15.31 -7.96
N SER A 43 -4.80 14.14 -8.41
CA SER A 43 -4.33 13.93 -9.78
C SER A 43 -5.43 14.21 -10.81
N THR A 44 -6.66 13.78 -10.56
CA THR A 44 -7.80 14.07 -11.44
C THR A 44 -8.06 15.57 -11.54
N LEU A 45 -8.01 16.30 -10.41
CA LEU A 45 -8.19 17.75 -10.38
C LEU A 45 -7.06 18.50 -11.10
N SER A 46 -5.84 17.99 -11.06
CA SER A 46 -4.72 18.55 -11.83
C SER A 46 -4.87 18.28 -13.32
N VAL A 47 -5.16 17.04 -13.71
CA VAL A 47 -5.21 16.63 -15.13
C VAL A 47 -6.39 17.28 -15.86
N ARG A 48 -7.55 17.39 -15.22
CA ARG A 48 -8.74 18.01 -15.81
C ARG A 48 -8.56 19.50 -16.15
N ALA A 49 -7.55 20.16 -15.57
CA ALA A 49 -7.25 21.57 -15.78
C ALA A 49 -6.25 21.81 -16.92
N ASN A 50 -5.80 20.77 -17.62
CA ASN A 50 -4.87 20.89 -18.73
C ASN A 50 -5.59 21.25 -20.05
N ASP A 51 -4.94 22.08 -20.87
CA ASP A 51 -5.46 22.58 -22.15
C ASP A 51 -5.90 21.48 -23.11
N TYR A 52 -5.21 20.33 -23.15
CA TYR A 52 -5.58 19.22 -24.04
C TYR A 52 -6.93 18.56 -23.63
N VAL A 53 -7.30 18.62 -22.35
CA VAL A 53 -8.60 18.12 -21.87
C VAL A 53 -9.70 19.11 -22.27
N GLU A 54 -9.43 20.41 -22.17
CA GLU A 54 -10.34 21.46 -22.60
C GLU A 54 -10.56 21.43 -24.12
N ALA A 55 -9.50 21.27 -24.90
CA ALA A 55 -9.57 21.09 -26.35
C ALA A 55 -10.38 19.85 -26.73
N ALA A 56 -10.16 18.71 -26.05
CA ALA A 56 -10.95 17.48 -26.28
C ALA A 56 -12.44 17.69 -26.00
N ARG A 57 -12.79 18.49 -24.99
CA ARG A 57 -14.17 18.88 -24.69
C ARG A 57 -14.73 19.82 -25.75
N ALA A 58 -13.96 20.80 -26.23
CA ALA A 58 -14.37 21.75 -27.26
C ALA A 58 -14.72 21.08 -28.60
N ILE A 59 -14.04 19.99 -28.95
CA ILE A 59 -14.35 19.18 -30.14
C ILE A 59 -15.50 18.16 -29.93
N GLY A 60 -16.20 18.22 -28.79
CA GLY A 60 -17.37 17.38 -28.52
C GLY A 60 -17.07 15.96 -28.01
N ALA A 61 -15.90 15.69 -27.42
CA ALA A 61 -15.65 14.40 -26.80
C ALA A 61 -16.57 14.18 -25.59
N SER A 62 -17.17 12.99 -25.48
CA SER A 62 -17.99 12.62 -24.32
C SER A 62 -17.15 12.50 -23.04
N ASP A 63 -17.77 12.73 -21.88
CA ASP A 63 -17.08 12.64 -20.58
C ASP A 63 -16.43 11.27 -20.36
N ALA A 64 -17.08 10.18 -20.78
CA ALA A 64 -16.50 8.84 -20.70
C ALA A 64 -15.21 8.72 -21.52
N ARG A 65 -15.18 9.29 -22.73
CA ARG A 65 -13.98 9.32 -23.58
C ARG A 65 -12.89 10.17 -22.94
N ILE A 66 -13.24 11.32 -22.37
CA ILE A 66 -12.30 12.20 -21.66
C ILE A 66 -11.68 11.44 -20.47
N ILE A 67 -12.50 10.79 -19.66
CA ILE A 67 -12.05 10.04 -18.49
C ILE A 67 -11.11 8.91 -18.89
N ILE A 68 -11.51 8.03 -19.81
CA ILE A 68 -10.73 6.83 -20.14
C ILE A 68 -9.47 7.16 -20.92
N ARG A 69 -9.52 8.11 -21.86
CA ARG A 69 -8.40 8.38 -22.78
C ARG A 69 -7.42 9.42 -22.27
N TYR A 70 -7.88 10.39 -21.47
CA TYR A 70 -7.07 11.54 -21.07
C TYR A 70 -6.81 11.57 -19.56
N ILE A 71 -7.83 11.34 -18.73
CA ILE A 71 -7.68 11.45 -17.27
C ILE A 71 -7.03 10.19 -16.69
N PHE A 72 -7.63 9.03 -16.94
CA PHE A 72 -7.27 7.76 -16.30
C PHE A 72 -5.80 7.37 -16.49
N PRO A 73 -5.20 7.43 -17.71
CA PRO A 73 -3.79 7.08 -17.88
C PRO A 73 -2.84 7.99 -17.10
N ASN A 74 -3.15 9.28 -16.99
CA ASN A 74 -2.35 10.24 -16.25
C ASN A 74 -2.51 10.08 -14.73
N VAL A 75 -3.71 9.71 -14.26
CA VAL A 75 -3.97 9.45 -12.83
C VAL A 75 -3.40 8.11 -12.39
N LEU A 76 -3.27 7.12 -13.28
CA LEU A 76 -2.70 5.81 -12.97
C LEU A 76 -1.22 5.89 -12.55
N ALA A 77 -0.41 6.71 -13.22
CA ALA A 77 1.02 6.82 -12.92
C ALA A 77 1.32 7.10 -11.43
N PRO A 78 0.79 8.16 -10.81
CA PRO A 78 1.01 8.41 -9.38
C PRO A 78 0.39 7.35 -8.47
N LEU A 79 -0.68 6.65 -8.90
CA LEU A 79 -1.26 5.55 -8.12
C LEU A 79 -0.39 4.30 -8.14
N VAL A 80 0.26 3.99 -9.25
CA VAL A 80 1.20 2.86 -9.38
C VAL A 80 2.45 3.11 -8.54
N VAL A 81 2.99 4.34 -8.59
CA VAL A 81 4.10 4.74 -7.71
C VAL A 81 3.70 4.63 -6.24
N LEU A 82 2.52 5.16 -5.88
CA LEU A 82 2.01 5.04 -4.52
C LEU A 82 1.82 3.57 -4.10
N ALA A 83 1.35 2.71 -5.00
CA ALA A 83 1.14 1.31 -4.73
C ALA A 83 2.44 0.58 -4.42
N THR A 84 3.45 0.78 -5.26
CA THR A 84 4.76 0.13 -5.10
C THR A 84 5.46 0.59 -3.83
N ALA A 85 5.51 1.89 -3.56
CA ALA A 85 6.06 2.43 -2.32
C ALA A 85 5.25 2.00 -1.08
N GLY A 86 3.94 1.79 -1.23
CA GLY A 86 3.04 1.39 -0.15
C GLY A 86 3.16 -0.09 0.26
N VAL A 87 3.81 -0.94 -0.54
CA VAL A 87 3.96 -2.38 -0.24
C VAL A 87 4.69 -2.60 1.08
N GLY A 88 5.80 -1.87 1.32
CA GLY A 88 6.58 -2.02 2.55
C GLY A 88 5.77 -1.72 3.81
N ILE A 89 5.01 -0.62 3.80
CA ILE A 89 4.09 -0.27 4.91
C ILE A 89 3.02 -1.34 5.10
N SER A 90 2.48 -1.87 4.00
CA SER A 90 1.44 -2.90 4.03
C SER A 90 1.94 -4.19 4.69
N ILE A 91 3.17 -4.60 4.38
CA ILE A 91 3.85 -5.76 5.00
C ILE A 91 4.07 -5.52 6.50
N LEU A 92 4.56 -4.33 6.88
CA LEU A 92 4.79 -4.01 8.29
C LEU A 92 3.50 -4.03 9.11
N ILE A 93 2.40 -3.49 8.56
CA ILE A 93 1.09 -3.53 9.22
C ILE A 93 0.60 -4.97 9.33
N ALA A 94 0.64 -5.74 8.23
CA ALA A 94 0.21 -7.15 8.24
C ALA A 94 1.00 -7.99 9.26
N ALA A 95 2.33 -7.88 9.26
CA ALA A 95 3.19 -8.57 10.20
C ALA A 95 2.92 -8.12 11.66
N GLY A 96 2.67 -6.83 11.87
CA GLY A 96 2.28 -6.30 13.17
C GLY A 96 0.95 -6.87 13.68
N LEU A 97 -0.06 -7.00 12.80
CA LEU A 97 -1.34 -7.61 13.13
C LEU A 97 -1.19 -9.09 13.48
N SER A 98 -0.42 -9.85 12.69
CA SER A 98 -0.09 -11.25 13.00
C SER A 98 0.71 -11.40 14.29
N TYR A 99 1.64 -10.49 14.57
CA TYR A 99 2.41 -10.49 15.80
C TYR A 99 1.51 -10.29 17.05
N LEU A 100 0.41 -9.55 16.89
CA LEU A 100 -0.64 -9.39 17.90
C LEU A 100 -1.62 -10.58 17.96
N GLY A 101 -1.42 -11.63 17.15
CA GLY A 101 -2.29 -12.81 17.09
C GLY A 101 -3.55 -12.62 16.24
N LEU A 102 -3.66 -11.50 15.51
CA LEU A 102 -4.85 -11.17 14.72
C LEU A 102 -4.73 -11.57 13.24
N GLY A 103 -3.55 -12.04 12.81
CA GLY A 103 -3.27 -12.40 11.43
C GLY A 103 -3.34 -13.90 11.17
N ALA A 104 -2.31 -14.43 10.49
CA ALA A 104 -2.23 -15.84 10.14
C ALA A 104 -2.31 -16.74 11.38
N GLN A 105 -3.03 -17.87 11.23
CA GLN A 105 -3.17 -18.88 12.27
C GLN A 105 -2.40 -20.14 11.87
N PRO A 106 -1.79 -20.87 12.81
CA PRO A 106 -1.19 -22.18 12.55
C PRO A 106 -2.19 -23.09 11.80
N PRO A 107 -1.75 -23.84 10.77
CA PRO A 107 -0.38 -24.13 10.36
C PRO A 107 0.19 -23.16 9.30
N THR A 108 -0.47 -22.04 9.02
CA THR A 108 -0.06 -21.12 7.94
C THR A 108 1.22 -20.40 8.31
N PRO A 109 2.31 -20.52 7.52
CA PRO A 109 3.56 -19.83 7.82
C PRO A 109 3.44 -18.33 7.53
N GLU A 110 3.78 -17.49 8.51
CA GLU A 110 3.76 -16.03 8.38
C GLU A 110 4.79 -15.39 9.33
N TRP A 111 5.58 -14.44 8.84
CA TRP A 111 6.74 -13.91 9.57
C TRP A 111 6.37 -13.13 10.84
N GLY A 112 5.28 -12.37 10.84
CA GLY A 112 4.77 -11.69 12.04
C GLY A 112 4.32 -12.66 13.14
N ALA A 113 3.62 -13.73 12.77
CA ALA A 113 3.24 -14.81 13.68
C ALA A 113 4.48 -15.54 14.23
N MET A 114 5.47 -15.84 13.38
CA MET A 114 6.74 -16.44 13.81
C MET A 114 7.49 -15.55 14.81
N LEU A 115 7.48 -14.23 14.62
CA LEU A 115 8.05 -13.28 15.59
C LEU A 115 7.31 -13.30 16.93
N SER A 116 5.98 -13.50 16.91
CA SER A 116 5.18 -13.61 18.13
C SER A 116 5.57 -14.84 18.94
N GLU A 117 5.73 -15.98 18.26
CA GLU A 117 6.16 -17.25 18.87
C GLU A 117 7.59 -17.19 19.38
N ALA A 118 8.50 -16.53 18.65
CA ALA A 118 9.91 -16.44 19.03
C ALA A 118 10.14 -15.74 20.39
N ARG A 119 9.20 -14.94 20.87
CA ARG A 119 9.28 -14.24 22.17
C ARG A 119 9.61 -15.16 23.34
N THR A 120 9.03 -16.34 23.39
CA THR A 120 9.24 -17.31 24.49
C THR A 120 10.59 -18.01 24.40
N TYR A 121 11.25 -17.93 23.25
CA TYR A 121 12.50 -18.64 22.95
C TYR A 121 13.69 -17.72 22.72
N LEU A 122 13.58 -16.42 22.95
CA LEU A 122 14.67 -15.46 22.68
C LEU A 122 16.00 -15.83 23.34
N ARG A 123 15.97 -16.44 24.53
CA ARG A 123 17.18 -16.85 25.26
C ARG A 123 17.78 -18.17 24.76
N SER A 124 16.95 -19.08 24.27
CA SER A 124 17.36 -20.45 23.90
C SER A 124 17.55 -20.62 22.39
N ALA A 125 16.81 -19.86 21.58
CA ALA A 125 16.77 -19.94 20.12
C ALA A 125 16.52 -18.55 19.52
N TRP A 126 17.47 -17.63 19.75
CA TRP A 126 17.44 -16.24 19.26
C TRP A 126 17.19 -16.13 17.74
N TRP A 127 17.67 -17.11 16.97
CA TRP A 127 17.52 -17.17 15.51
C TRP A 127 16.06 -17.23 15.05
N MET A 128 15.14 -17.73 15.89
CA MET A 128 13.71 -17.77 15.55
C MET A 128 13.10 -16.37 15.44
N ALA A 129 13.65 -15.37 16.13
CA ALA A 129 13.26 -13.98 15.94
C ALA A 129 14.07 -13.31 14.82
N THR A 130 15.37 -13.59 14.74
CA THR A 130 16.28 -12.89 13.82
C THR A 130 15.97 -13.16 12.34
N PHE A 131 15.73 -14.42 11.95
CA PHE A 131 15.51 -14.73 10.53
C PHE A 131 14.21 -14.14 9.96
N PRO A 132 13.04 -14.26 10.62
CA PRO A 132 11.83 -13.59 10.15
C PRO A 132 11.97 -12.07 10.16
N GLY A 133 12.66 -11.50 11.14
CA GLY A 133 12.93 -10.05 11.21
C GLY A 133 13.77 -9.55 10.03
N ILE A 134 14.85 -10.28 9.69
CA ILE A 134 15.69 -9.97 8.52
C ILE A 134 14.90 -10.14 7.22
N ALA A 135 14.07 -11.18 7.11
CA ALA A 135 13.24 -11.39 5.93
C ALA A 135 12.28 -10.22 5.69
N ILE A 136 11.56 -9.78 6.73
CA ILE A 136 10.70 -8.59 6.67
C ILE A 136 11.53 -7.36 6.29
N MET A 137 12.67 -7.12 6.95
CA MET A 137 13.54 -5.97 6.68
C MET A 137 13.96 -5.92 5.21
N LEU A 138 14.44 -7.04 4.65
CA LEU A 138 14.93 -7.10 3.27
C LEU A 138 13.81 -6.86 2.26
N VAL A 139 12.63 -7.47 2.46
CA VAL A 139 11.50 -7.27 1.55
C VAL A 139 10.97 -5.83 1.63
N VAL A 140 10.86 -5.28 2.84
CA VAL A 140 10.45 -3.88 3.01
C VAL A 140 11.45 -2.94 2.35
N LEU A 141 12.76 -3.14 2.58
CA LEU A 141 13.80 -2.35 1.94
C LEU A 141 13.74 -2.45 0.41
N ALA A 142 13.67 -3.66 -0.14
CA ALA A 142 13.58 -3.89 -1.58
C ALA A 142 12.35 -3.22 -2.18
N SER A 143 11.19 -3.30 -1.51
CA SER A 143 9.95 -2.67 -1.98
C SER A 143 10.02 -1.14 -1.97
N ASN A 144 10.67 -0.53 -0.96
CA ASN A 144 10.87 0.91 -0.92
C ASN A 144 11.81 1.36 -2.04
N LEU A 145 12.95 0.70 -2.22
CA LEU A 145 13.90 1.00 -3.29
C LEU A 145 13.27 0.87 -4.67
N LEU A 146 12.44 -0.16 -4.88
CA LEU A 146 11.69 -0.35 -6.12
C LEU A 146 10.66 0.78 -6.34
N GLY A 147 9.97 1.21 -5.29
CA GLY A 147 9.01 2.32 -5.35
C GLY A 147 9.67 3.65 -5.68
N ASP A 148 10.83 3.92 -5.07
CA ASP A 148 11.64 5.11 -5.36
C ASP A 148 12.17 5.10 -6.80
N TRP A 149 12.72 3.98 -7.25
CA TRP A 149 13.16 3.84 -8.64
C TRP A 149 12.00 4.03 -9.64
N LEU A 150 10.83 3.44 -9.36
CA LEU A 150 9.68 3.58 -10.23
C LEU A 150 9.16 5.02 -10.27
N ARG A 151 9.19 5.70 -9.11
CA ARG A 151 8.88 7.13 -9.02
C ARG A 151 9.80 7.94 -9.90
N ASP A 152 11.09 7.71 -9.82
CA ASP A 152 12.11 8.47 -10.57
C ASP A 152 11.94 8.28 -12.08
N VAL A 153 11.65 7.06 -12.54
CA VAL A 153 11.39 6.76 -13.97
C VAL A 153 10.08 7.38 -14.46
N MET A 154 9.07 7.50 -13.57
CA MET A 154 7.77 8.06 -13.91
C MET A 154 7.67 9.57 -13.73
N ASP A 155 8.65 10.24 -13.11
CA ASP A 155 8.65 11.70 -12.94
C ASP A 155 9.11 12.40 -14.25
N PRO A 156 8.23 13.10 -14.98
CA PRO A 156 8.57 13.71 -16.28
C PRO A 156 9.52 14.91 -16.16
N ARG A 157 9.81 15.39 -14.94
CA ARG A 157 10.56 16.63 -14.72
C ARG A 157 12.08 16.46 -14.76
N VAL A 158 12.60 15.24 -14.82
CA VAL A 158 14.06 14.99 -14.83
C VAL A 158 14.69 15.17 -16.22
N VAL A 159 13.88 15.39 -17.27
CA VAL A 159 14.34 15.46 -18.68
C VAL A 159 14.05 16.83 -19.34
N ILE A 160 13.98 17.92 -18.57
CA ILE A 160 13.90 19.29 -19.14
C ILE A 160 15.07 20.14 -18.62
#